data_AF-A0A849DS39-F1
#
_entry.id   AF-A0A849DS39-F1
#
_cell.length_a   1.000
_cell.length_b   1.000
_cell.length_c   1.000
_cell.angle_alpha   90.00
_cell.angle_beta   90.00
_cell.angle_gamma   90.00
#
_symmetry.space_group_name_H-M   'P 1'
#
loop_
_entity.id
_entity.type
_entity.pdbx_description
1 polymer ?
#
loop_
_entity_poly.entity_id
_entity_poly.type
_entity_poly.pdbx_seq_one_letter_code
_entity_poly.pdbx_strand_id
1 'polypeptide(L)'
;MVSLPGTHVDLLDRPLPVALTTEMPNGRLQSTVVWCNRSGDEVLLNTMREFQKARNLQARPRATVLVLEPEDANRWIEVRGTVTLEDQDALAHLGDLTRLYLGTSRYFGGAIPAEFAAAEHPVRCRLAPTRVVTGPLRITGGRVAAWRSAGEPSVRSGTGRSACRDEALIPDTHRDLVERPLLAAMSTRLPGGAAQVQPVWCLPDGNDVLVNTTRERRKGRNLAADPRATLLVIDPDDSGRWLEIRGDVELTDEGAEEHLDRLTEQYTGQPHYYGTIYPQQQRVRETRVIVRIHPRRVNADALHR
;
A
#
# COMPACT_ATOMS: atom_id res chain seq x y z
N MET A 1 -12.77 -20.66 -7.60
CA MET A 1 -12.40 -19.26 -7.86
C MET A 1 -13.26 -18.39 -6.96
N VAL A 2 -12.69 -17.42 -6.24
CA VAL A 2 -13.45 -16.53 -5.34
C VAL A 2 -14.03 -15.38 -6.17
N SER A 3 -15.31 -15.06 -6.00
CA SER A 3 -15.93 -13.95 -6.71
C SER A 3 -15.58 -12.60 -6.09
N LEU A 4 -15.51 -11.57 -6.93
CA LEU A 4 -15.29 -10.18 -6.49
C LEU A 4 -16.62 -9.60 -5.95
N PRO A 5 -16.65 -9.01 -4.75
CA PRO A 5 -17.87 -8.43 -4.21
C PRO A 5 -18.38 -7.26 -5.05
N GLY A 6 -19.63 -7.31 -5.50
CA GLY A 6 -20.25 -6.25 -6.30
C GLY A 6 -20.25 -4.87 -5.64
N THR A 7 -20.06 -4.79 -4.32
CA THR A 7 -20.00 -3.54 -3.56
C THR A 7 -18.67 -2.77 -3.69
N HIS A 8 -17.61 -3.44 -4.15
CA HIS A 8 -16.25 -2.87 -4.25
C HIS A 8 -15.56 -3.16 -5.59
N VAL A 9 -16.14 -4.01 -6.44
CA VAL A 9 -15.53 -4.43 -7.71
C VAL A 9 -15.29 -3.26 -8.67
N ASP A 10 -16.12 -2.21 -8.59
CA ASP A 10 -15.95 -0.98 -9.37
C ASP A 10 -14.62 -0.25 -9.09
N LEU A 11 -14.00 -0.46 -7.91
CA LEU A 11 -12.67 0.08 -7.62
C LEU A 11 -11.61 -0.48 -8.58
N LEU A 12 -11.80 -1.69 -9.09
CA LEU A 12 -10.87 -2.36 -10.03
C LEU A 12 -11.13 -1.96 -11.49
N ASP A 13 -12.26 -1.28 -11.77
CA ASP A 13 -12.65 -0.79 -13.10
C ASP A 13 -12.30 0.68 -13.34
N ARG A 14 -12.06 1.43 -12.25
CA ARG A 14 -11.72 2.86 -12.28
C ARG A 14 -10.21 3.06 -12.45
N PRO A 15 -9.77 4.21 -12.97
CA PRO A 15 -8.36 4.55 -13.07
C PRO A 15 -7.77 4.95 -11.71
N LEU A 16 -7.79 4.02 -10.75
CA LEU A 16 -7.26 4.20 -9.40
C LEU A 16 -5.89 3.51 -9.30
N PRO A 17 -4.91 4.11 -8.60
CA PRO A 17 -3.62 3.47 -8.41
C PRO A 17 -3.76 2.17 -7.62
N VAL A 18 -3.05 1.13 -8.06
CA VAL A 18 -3.11 -0.21 -7.45
C VAL A 18 -1.79 -0.52 -6.76
N ALA A 19 -1.85 -0.85 -5.47
CA ALA A 19 -0.70 -1.35 -4.75
C ALA A 19 -0.53 -2.86 -5.02
N LEU A 20 0.37 -3.23 -5.93
CA LEU A 20 0.75 -4.62 -6.18
C LEU A 20 1.89 -5.03 -5.25
N THR A 21 1.64 -6.08 -4.45
CA THR A 21 2.64 -6.70 -3.59
C THR A 21 3.04 -8.08 -4.08
N THR A 22 4.36 -8.29 -4.23
CA THR A 22 4.99 -9.58 -4.60
C THR A 22 6.05 -9.98 -3.56
N GLU A 23 6.38 -11.27 -3.49
CA GLU A 23 7.38 -11.79 -2.54
C GLU A 23 8.75 -11.92 -3.22
N MET A 24 9.77 -11.30 -2.63
CA MET A 24 11.15 -11.39 -3.11
C MET A 24 11.82 -12.71 -2.67
N PRO A 25 12.94 -13.12 -3.29
CA PRO A 25 13.65 -14.36 -2.93
C PRO A 25 13.99 -14.48 -1.43
N ASN A 26 14.37 -13.38 -0.79
CA ASN A 26 14.69 -13.30 0.64
C ASN A 26 13.46 -13.28 1.58
N GLY A 27 12.25 -13.45 1.03
CA GLY A 27 10.99 -13.44 1.77
C GLY A 27 10.48 -12.06 2.18
N ARG A 28 11.22 -10.96 1.91
CA ARG A 28 10.66 -9.61 2.06
C ARG A 28 9.63 -9.36 0.96
N LEU A 29 8.67 -8.50 1.25
CA LEU A 29 7.65 -8.08 0.30
C LEU A 29 8.14 -6.86 -0.46
N GLN A 30 7.76 -6.77 -1.73
CA GLN A 30 7.93 -5.59 -2.57
C GLN A 30 6.53 -5.07 -2.92
N SER A 31 6.28 -3.79 -2.67
CA SER A 31 5.04 -3.11 -3.02
C SER A 31 5.32 -2.04 -4.08
N THR A 32 4.56 -2.06 -5.17
CA THR A 32 4.71 -1.08 -6.27
C THR A 32 3.37 -0.60 -6.76
N VAL A 33 3.32 0.62 -7.28
CA VAL A 33 2.16 1.13 -8.00
C VAL A 33 2.08 0.46 -9.38
N VAL A 34 0.89 0.03 -9.75
CA VAL A 34 0.54 -0.49 -11.08
C VAL A 34 -0.86 -0.03 -11.48
N TRP A 35 -1.21 -0.27 -12.74
CA TRP A 35 -2.57 -0.11 -13.25
C TRP A 35 -3.23 -1.48 -13.40
N CYS A 36 -4.55 -1.52 -13.23
CA CYS A 36 -5.35 -2.69 -13.49
C CYS A 36 -6.63 -2.39 -14.26
N ASN A 37 -7.17 -3.44 -14.86
CA ASN A 37 -8.59 -3.61 -15.14
C ASN A 37 -8.96 -5.07 -14.78
N ARG A 38 -10.12 -5.57 -15.22
CA ARG A 38 -10.55 -6.94 -14.93
C ARG A 38 -11.17 -7.64 -16.13
N SER A 39 -11.18 -8.96 -16.05
CA SER A 39 -11.95 -9.85 -16.94
C SER A 39 -12.75 -10.81 -16.07
N GLY A 40 -14.06 -10.59 -15.96
CA GLY A 40 -14.90 -11.29 -14.98
C GLY A 40 -14.44 -10.99 -13.55
N ASP A 41 -14.07 -12.04 -12.82
CA ASP A 41 -13.52 -11.97 -11.46
C ASP A 41 -11.98 -11.89 -11.43
N GLU A 42 -11.30 -11.99 -12.57
CA GLU A 42 -9.84 -11.95 -12.63
C GLU A 42 -9.33 -10.51 -12.76
N VAL A 43 -8.33 -10.16 -11.94
CA VAL A 43 -7.67 -8.86 -12.04
C VAL A 43 -6.53 -8.96 -13.05
N LEU A 44 -6.53 -8.08 -14.04
CA LEU A 44 -5.49 -8.03 -15.07
C LEU A 44 -4.57 -6.84 -14.79
N LEU A 45 -3.27 -7.13 -14.72
CA LEU A 45 -2.21 -6.15 -14.52
C LEU A 45 -1.23 -6.24 -15.69
N ASN A 46 -0.35 -5.26 -15.81
CA ASN A 46 0.74 -5.30 -16.78
C ASN A 46 2.05 -4.85 -16.13
N THR A 47 3.16 -5.43 -16.57
CA THR A 47 4.52 -5.08 -16.13
C THR A 47 5.50 -5.42 -17.23
N MET A 48 6.74 -4.95 -17.11
CA MET A 48 7.83 -5.37 -17.99
C MET A 48 8.51 -6.63 -17.45
N ARG A 49 8.89 -7.55 -18.35
CA ARG A 49 9.58 -8.81 -18.01
C ARG A 49 10.87 -8.57 -17.23
N GLU A 50 11.53 -7.47 -17.53
CA GLU A 50 12.81 -7.07 -16.97
C GLU A 50 12.69 -6.64 -15.51
N PHE A 51 11.51 -6.25 -15.04
CA PHE A 51 11.30 -5.68 -13.71
C PHE A 51 11.29 -6.74 -12.61
N GLN A 52 11.71 -6.33 -11.40
CA GLN A 52 11.79 -7.22 -10.25
C GLN A 52 10.47 -7.92 -9.93
N LYS A 53 9.33 -7.21 -10.08
CA LYS A 53 7.99 -7.78 -9.82
C LYS A 53 7.66 -8.93 -10.79
N ALA A 54 8.08 -8.86 -12.05
CA ALA A 54 7.90 -9.94 -13.01
C ALA A 54 8.75 -11.18 -12.62
N ARG A 55 10.01 -10.97 -12.23
CA ARG A 55 10.88 -12.04 -11.72
C ARG A 55 10.32 -12.70 -10.46
N ASN A 56 9.77 -11.90 -9.54
CA ASN A 56 9.10 -12.40 -8.34
C ASN A 56 7.89 -13.28 -8.72
N LEU A 57 7.06 -12.83 -9.66
CA LEU A 57 5.88 -13.57 -10.14
C LEU A 57 6.24 -14.86 -10.87
N GLN A 58 7.33 -14.88 -11.65
CA GLN A 58 7.83 -16.10 -12.28
C GLN A 58 8.29 -17.13 -11.24
N ALA A 59 9.04 -16.69 -10.22
CA ALA A 59 9.53 -17.57 -9.18
C ALA A 59 8.42 -18.04 -8.21
N ARG A 60 7.47 -17.15 -7.92
CA ARG A 60 6.35 -17.37 -6.99
C ARG A 60 5.09 -16.75 -7.60
N PRO A 61 4.26 -17.53 -8.33
CA PRO A 61 3.11 -17.03 -9.08
C PRO A 61 1.91 -16.70 -8.17
N ARG A 62 2.12 -15.78 -7.23
CA ARG A 62 1.15 -15.29 -6.26
C ARG A 62 1.39 -13.82 -6.01
N ALA A 63 0.31 -13.06 -5.90
CA ALA A 63 0.37 -11.64 -5.57
C ALA A 63 -0.83 -11.22 -4.74
N THR A 64 -0.72 -10.01 -4.20
CA THR A 64 -1.82 -9.31 -3.57
C THR A 64 -1.90 -7.91 -4.14
N VAL A 65 -3.10 -7.52 -4.56
CA VAL A 65 -3.39 -6.13 -4.94
C VAL A 65 -4.27 -5.49 -3.89
N LEU A 66 -4.04 -4.21 -3.61
CA LEU A 66 -4.91 -3.36 -2.81
C LEU A 66 -5.28 -2.13 -3.62
N VAL A 67 -6.58 -1.82 -3.68
CA VAL A 67 -7.11 -0.58 -4.23
C VAL A 67 -7.88 0.15 -3.14
N LEU A 68 -7.60 1.44 -2.98
CA LEU A 68 -8.24 2.33 -2.02
C LEU A 68 -9.20 3.26 -2.76
N GLU A 69 -10.37 3.52 -2.19
CA GLU A 69 -11.20 4.64 -2.62
C GLU A 69 -10.57 5.94 -2.15
N PRO A 70 -10.35 6.90 -3.07
CA PRO A 70 -9.94 8.24 -2.73
C PRO A 70 -10.73 8.92 -1.61
N GLU A 71 -12.03 9.06 -1.80
CA GLU A 71 -12.82 9.94 -0.96
C GLU A 71 -13.36 9.24 0.31
N ASP A 72 -13.11 7.94 0.46
CA ASP A 72 -13.59 7.13 1.58
C ASP A 72 -12.51 6.16 2.07
N ALA A 73 -11.86 6.54 3.16
CA ALA A 73 -10.82 5.73 3.81
C ALA A 73 -11.29 4.33 4.27
N ASN A 74 -12.60 4.10 4.37
CA ASN A 74 -13.17 2.80 4.75
C ASN A 74 -13.44 1.89 3.56
N ARG A 75 -13.45 2.42 2.33
CA ARG A 75 -13.80 1.68 1.13
C ARG A 75 -12.53 1.26 0.38
N TRP A 76 -12.23 -0.03 0.44
CA TRP A 76 -11.06 -0.61 -0.22
C TRP A 76 -11.28 -2.08 -0.53
N ILE A 77 -10.51 -2.60 -1.49
CA ILE A 77 -10.52 -4.02 -1.86
C ILE A 77 -9.09 -4.57 -1.92
N GLU A 78 -8.86 -5.65 -1.19
CA GLU A 78 -7.65 -6.46 -1.24
C GLU A 78 -7.97 -7.78 -1.95
N VAL A 79 -7.28 -8.07 -3.05
CA VAL A 79 -7.41 -9.32 -3.80
C VAL A 79 -6.09 -10.07 -3.76
N ARG A 80 -6.10 -11.26 -3.18
CA ARG A 80 -4.99 -12.22 -3.19
C ARG A 80 -5.29 -13.29 -4.20
N GLY A 81 -4.28 -13.69 -4.98
CA GLY A 81 -4.51 -14.67 -6.03
C GLY A 81 -3.25 -15.36 -6.53
N THR A 82 -3.49 -16.38 -7.33
CA THR A 82 -2.46 -16.99 -8.18
C THR A 82 -2.33 -16.16 -9.46
N VAL A 83 -1.11 -15.99 -9.94
CA VAL A 83 -0.83 -15.15 -11.12
C VAL A 83 -0.32 -16.01 -12.27
N THR A 84 -0.92 -15.85 -13.44
CA THR A 84 -0.38 -16.36 -14.70
C THR A 84 0.24 -15.20 -15.47
N LEU A 85 1.42 -15.42 -16.04
CA LEU A 85 2.11 -14.45 -16.90
C LEU A 85 1.88 -14.83 -18.35
N GLU A 86 1.45 -13.86 -19.15
CA GLU A 86 1.03 -14.05 -20.54
C GLU A 86 1.69 -12.98 -21.41
N ASP A 87 2.45 -13.43 -22.40
CA ASP A 87 3.16 -12.55 -23.33
C ASP A 87 2.25 -12.14 -24.51
N GLN A 88 1.33 -13.04 -24.87
CA GLN A 88 0.34 -12.80 -25.91
C GLN A 88 -0.60 -11.68 -25.48
N ASP A 89 -0.83 -10.72 -26.39
CA ASP A 89 -1.67 -9.53 -26.18
C ASP A 89 -1.22 -8.60 -25.04
N ALA A 90 -0.03 -8.80 -24.46
CA ALA A 90 0.46 -7.97 -23.37
C ALA A 90 0.60 -6.50 -23.77
N LEU A 91 1.06 -6.22 -24.99
CA LEU A 91 1.15 -4.86 -25.52
C LEU A 91 -0.23 -4.25 -25.79
N ALA A 92 -1.19 -5.05 -26.29
CA ALA A 92 -2.56 -4.60 -26.54
C ALA A 92 -3.26 -4.24 -25.22
N HIS A 93 -3.16 -5.11 -24.21
CA HIS A 93 -3.68 -4.86 -22.86
C HIS A 93 -3.04 -3.63 -22.21
N LEU A 94 -1.74 -3.42 -22.40
CA LEU A 94 -1.06 -2.21 -21.93
C LEU A 94 -1.63 -0.94 -22.60
N GLY A 95 -1.98 -1.01 -23.89
CA GLY A 95 -2.70 0.06 -24.58
C GLY A 95 -4.10 0.34 -24.00
N ASP A 96 -4.83 -0.69 -23.58
CA ASP A 96 -6.12 -0.54 -22.91
C ASP A 96 -6.00 0.12 -21.53
N LEU A 97 -5.01 -0.28 -20.74
CA LEU A 97 -4.70 0.39 -19.47
C LEU A 97 -4.28 1.84 -19.70
N THR A 98 -3.45 2.11 -20.71
CA THR A 98 -3.03 3.48 -21.04
C THR A 98 -4.25 4.35 -21.38
N ARG A 99 -5.22 3.79 -22.12
CA ARG A 99 -6.45 4.51 -22.47
C ARG A 99 -7.29 4.79 -21.23
N LEU A 100 -7.42 3.80 -20.35
CA LEU A 100 -8.21 3.92 -19.12
C LEU A 100 -7.61 4.98 -18.16
N TYR A 101 -6.29 5.00 -17.99
CA TYR A 101 -5.63 5.84 -16.97
C TYR A 101 -5.18 7.21 -17.49
N LEU A 102 -4.76 7.30 -18.75
CA LEU A 102 -4.19 8.53 -19.32
C LEU A 102 -5.00 9.10 -20.49
N GLY A 103 -6.04 8.40 -20.96
CA GLY A 103 -6.83 8.83 -22.12
C GLY A 103 -6.12 8.69 -23.48
N THR A 104 -4.92 8.10 -23.53
CA THR A 104 -4.17 7.82 -24.78
C THR A 104 -3.99 6.32 -24.97
N SER A 105 -3.85 5.85 -26.21
CA SER A 105 -3.76 4.40 -26.51
C SER A 105 -2.34 3.88 -26.67
N ARG A 106 -1.33 4.76 -26.71
CA ARG A 106 0.08 4.37 -26.88
C ARG A 106 0.82 4.46 -25.57
N TYR A 107 1.35 3.34 -25.11
CA TYR A 107 2.22 3.31 -23.94
C TYR A 107 3.61 3.88 -24.28
N PHE A 108 4.38 3.21 -25.13
CA PHE A 108 5.63 3.74 -25.65
C PHE A 108 5.37 4.88 -26.65
N GLY A 109 5.97 6.03 -26.41
CA GLY A 109 5.75 7.28 -27.15
C GLY A 109 4.45 8.03 -26.79
N GLY A 110 3.71 7.58 -25.76
CA GLY A 110 2.52 8.28 -25.27
C GLY A 110 2.49 8.42 -23.75
N ALA A 111 2.59 7.31 -23.03
CA ALA A 111 2.73 7.30 -21.57
C ALA A 111 4.18 7.49 -21.12
N ILE A 112 5.13 6.88 -21.84
CA ILE A 112 6.58 6.97 -21.58
C ILE A 112 7.33 7.20 -22.90
N PRO A 113 8.61 7.60 -22.88
CA PRO A 113 9.42 7.77 -24.09
C PRO A 113 9.47 6.50 -24.96
N ALA A 114 9.56 6.68 -26.28
CA ALA A 114 9.43 5.57 -27.25
C ALA A 114 10.64 4.63 -27.25
N GLU A 115 11.81 5.12 -26.88
CA GLU A 115 13.08 4.38 -26.83
C GLU A 115 13.05 3.19 -25.86
N PHE A 116 12.21 3.25 -24.82
CA PHE A 116 12.05 2.14 -23.88
C PHE A 116 11.49 0.88 -24.53
N ALA A 117 10.79 0.99 -25.67
CA ALA A 117 10.27 -0.15 -26.41
C ALA A 117 11.37 -1.13 -26.89
N ALA A 118 12.63 -0.69 -26.96
CA ALA A 118 13.75 -1.55 -27.33
C ALA A 118 14.23 -2.47 -26.20
N ALA A 119 13.92 -2.14 -24.93
CA ALA A 119 14.44 -2.84 -23.75
C ALA A 119 13.34 -3.36 -22.82
N GLU A 120 12.14 -2.79 -22.86
CA GLU A 120 11.03 -3.13 -21.97
C GLU A 120 9.99 -3.97 -22.70
N HIS A 121 9.83 -5.22 -22.26
CA HIS A 121 8.90 -6.16 -22.90
C HIS A 121 7.66 -6.37 -22.01
N PRO A 122 6.48 -5.87 -22.43
CA PRO A 122 5.25 -6.03 -21.67
C PRO A 122 4.89 -7.49 -21.43
N VAL A 123 4.37 -7.76 -20.23
CA VAL A 123 3.83 -9.06 -19.81
C VAL A 123 2.52 -8.80 -19.09
N ARG A 124 1.44 -9.42 -19.57
CA ARG A 124 0.15 -9.39 -18.91
C ARG A 124 0.18 -10.35 -17.72
N CYS A 125 -0.27 -9.88 -16.57
CA CYS A 125 -0.42 -10.68 -15.36
C CYS A 125 -1.91 -10.89 -15.10
N ARG A 126 -2.37 -12.14 -15.11
CA ARG A 126 -3.75 -12.51 -14.80
C ARG A 126 -3.82 -13.08 -13.40
N LEU A 127 -4.41 -12.32 -12.48
CA LEU A 127 -4.56 -12.70 -11.07
C LEU A 127 -5.94 -13.33 -10.85
N ALA A 128 -5.95 -14.65 -10.65
CA ALA A 128 -7.13 -15.41 -10.28
C ALA A 128 -7.34 -15.37 -8.75
N PRO A 129 -8.46 -14.80 -8.24
CA PRO A 129 -8.65 -14.61 -6.81
C PRO A 129 -8.73 -15.93 -6.02
N THR A 130 -7.93 -16.02 -4.97
CA THR A 130 -7.98 -17.07 -3.94
C THR A 130 -8.52 -16.54 -2.62
N ARG A 131 -8.43 -15.23 -2.37
CA ARG A 131 -9.04 -14.56 -1.22
C ARG A 131 -9.33 -13.10 -1.57
N VAL A 132 -10.50 -12.62 -1.17
CA VAL A 132 -10.87 -11.21 -1.25
C VAL A 132 -11.22 -10.72 0.15
N VAL A 133 -10.72 -9.54 0.51
CA VAL A 133 -11.05 -8.84 1.75
C VAL A 133 -11.40 -7.41 1.37
N THR A 134 -12.49 -6.88 1.92
CA THR A 134 -12.90 -5.50 1.68
C THR A 134 -12.92 -4.71 2.97
N GLY A 135 -12.78 -3.39 2.85
CA GLY A 135 -13.08 -2.48 3.93
C GLY A 135 -14.56 -2.51 4.31
N PRO A 136 -14.90 -2.01 5.52
CA PRO A 136 -16.30 -1.89 5.93
C PRO A 136 -16.99 -0.82 5.10
N LEU A 137 -18.20 -1.10 4.59
CA LEU A 137 -18.99 -0.10 3.84
C LEU A 137 -19.40 1.10 4.70
N ARG A 138 -19.46 0.93 6.03
CA ARG A 138 -19.75 1.97 7.03
C ARG A 138 -19.10 1.61 8.36
N ILE A 139 -18.42 2.55 9.00
CA ILE A 139 -18.18 2.51 10.44
C ILE A 139 -19.24 3.41 11.10
N THR A 140 -19.99 2.87 12.08
CA THR A 140 -20.84 3.69 12.96
C THR A 140 -19.94 4.53 13.86
N GLY A 141 -19.81 5.84 13.56
CA GLY A 141 -19.01 6.78 14.36
C GLY A 141 -17.96 7.51 13.54
N GLY A 142 -18.38 8.59 12.88
CA GLY A 142 -17.49 9.52 12.17
C GLY A 142 -17.19 9.15 10.72
N ARG A 143 -17.42 10.09 9.80
CA ARG A 143 -16.76 10.06 8.49
C ARG A 143 -15.29 10.32 8.76
N VAL A 144 -14.39 9.41 8.37
CA VAL A 144 -12.99 9.83 8.15
C VAL A 144 -13.07 10.94 7.12
N ALA A 145 -12.50 12.11 7.41
CA ALA A 145 -12.65 13.25 6.53
C ALA A 145 -12.18 12.85 5.13
N ALA A 146 -13.05 13.08 4.12
CA ALA A 146 -12.62 13.08 2.74
C ALA A 146 -11.40 13.99 2.65
N TRP A 147 -10.38 13.57 1.89
CA TRP A 147 -9.10 14.25 1.76
C TRP A 147 -9.27 15.76 1.74
N ARG A 148 -8.90 16.42 2.84
CA ARG A 148 -8.78 17.87 2.87
C ARG A 148 -7.30 18.16 2.74
N SER A 149 -6.96 19.01 1.78
CA SER A 149 -5.65 19.67 1.71
C SER A 149 -5.42 20.35 3.07
N ALA A 150 -4.60 19.73 3.92
CA ALA A 150 -4.20 20.32 5.19
C ALA A 150 -3.12 21.36 4.88
N GLY A 151 -3.31 22.57 5.42
CA GLY A 151 -2.32 23.64 5.39
C GLY A 151 -1.03 23.27 6.11
N GLU A 152 -0.03 24.15 5.96
CA GLU A 152 1.37 23.92 6.28
C GLU A 152 1.63 23.30 7.67
N PRO A 153 2.42 22.22 7.76
CA PRO A 153 2.79 21.63 9.03
C PRO A 153 3.80 22.51 9.79
N SER A 154 3.60 22.65 11.10
CA SER A 154 4.59 23.27 11.99
C SER A 154 5.58 22.22 12.50
N VAL A 155 6.85 22.40 12.15
CA VAL A 155 7.97 21.52 12.54
C VAL A 155 8.32 21.76 14.01
N ARG A 156 8.37 20.69 14.82
CA ARG A 156 9.05 20.73 16.13
C ARG A 156 10.16 19.68 16.17
N SER A 157 11.38 20.16 16.32
CA SER A 157 12.61 19.37 16.41
C SER A 157 12.76 18.74 17.80
N GLY A 158 12.77 17.41 17.86
CA GLY A 158 13.22 16.63 19.01
C GLY A 158 14.58 15.97 18.72
N THR A 159 15.54 16.12 19.63
CA THR A 159 16.93 15.67 19.48
C THR A 159 17.14 14.22 19.93
N GLY A 160 17.56 13.36 18.99
CA GLY A 160 18.68 12.42 19.10
C GLY A 160 18.55 11.12 19.92
N ARG A 161 18.72 9.97 19.24
CA ARG A 161 19.79 8.99 19.55
C ARG A 161 20.00 7.94 18.43
N SER A 162 21.27 7.83 18.03
CA SER A 162 22.03 6.70 17.46
C SER A 162 21.49 5.95 16.24
N ALA A 163 22.00 6.33 15.06
CA ALA A 163 21.88 5.59 13.80
C ALA A 163 22.50 4.19 13.89
N CYS A 164 21.70 3.16 13.59
CA CYS A 164 22.24 1.85 13.21
C CYS A 164 22.79 1.97 11.78
N ARG A 165 23.99 1.45 11.54
CA ARG A 165 24.85 1.76 10.37
C ARG A 165 24.35 1.31 8.97
N ASP A 166 23.08 0.94 8.79
CA ASP A 166 22.47 0.53 7.51
C ASP A 166 20.99 0.98 7.41
N GLU A 167 20.72 2.25 7.72
CA GLU A 167 19.38 2.85 7.61
C GLU A 167 19.23 3.60 6.28
N ALA A 168 18.23 3.24 5.49
CA ALA A 168 17.88 4.00 4.29
C ALA A 168 17.11 5.26 4.71
N LEU A 169 17.50 6.43 4.24
CA LEU A 169 16.81 7.66 4.59
C LEU A 169 15.58 7.87 3.70
N ILE A 170 14.48 8.31 4.30
CA ILE A 170 13.33 8.84 3.54
C ILE A 170 13.78 10.17 2.93
N PRO A 171 13.77 10.32 1.59
CA PRO A 171 14.18 11.56 0.94
C PRO A 171 13.26 12.72 1.33
N ASP A 172 13.84 13.90 1.54
CA ASP A 172 13.07 15.11 1.90
C ASP A 172 12.01 15.45 0.83
N THR A 173 12.28 15.12 -0.44
CA THR A 173 11.36 15.29 -1.56
C THR A 173 10.08 14.45 -1.46
N HIS A 174 10.03 13.45 -0.58
CA HIS A 174 8.89 12.53 -0.40
C HIS A 174 8.47 12.40 1.06
N ARG A 175 9.12 13.14 1.97
CA ARG A 175 8.87 13.06 3.41
C ARG A 175 7.45 13.52 3.77
N ASP A 176 6.91 14.49 3.04
CA ASP A 176 5.53 14.95 3.17
C ASP A 176 4.50 13.81 2.98
N LEU A 177 4.81 12.76 2.21
CA LEU A 177 3.88 11.64 2.00
C LEU A 177 3.59 10.87 3.29
N VAL A 178 4.55 10.81 4.21
CA VAL A 178 4.34 10.19 5.54
C VAL A 178 3.93 11.19 6.62
N GLU A 179 4.05 12.50 6.36
CA GLU A 179 3.63 13.58 7.27
C GLU A 179 2.18 14.02 7.06
N ARG A 180 1.67 13.94 5.82
CA ARG A 180 0.26 14.18 5.49
C ARG A 180 -0.61 13.01 5.98
N PRO A 181 -1.91 13.23 6.25
CA PRO A 181 -2.85 12.16 6.62
C PRO A 181 -3.23 11.28 5.42
N LEU A 182 -2.24 10.70 4.74
CA LEU A 182 -2.40 9.77 3.63
C LEU A 182 -2.47 8.33 4.15
N LEU A 183 -3.29 7.49 3.50
CA LEU A 183 -3.31 6.07 3.81
C LEU A 183 -2.09 5.39 3.21
N ALA A 184 -1.38 4.61 4.02
CA ALA A 184 -0.32 3.73 3.55
C ALA A 184 -0.87 2.32 3.31
N ALA A 185 -0.47 1.68 2.21
CA ALA A 185 -0.66 0.26 2.00
C ALA A 185 0.42 -0.52 2.77
N MET A 186 0.04 -1.15 3.88
CA MET A 186 0.97 -1.94 4.69
C MET A 186 0.91 -3.41 4.32
N SER A 187 2.05 -3.91 3.83
CA SER A 187 2.26 -5.31 3.48
C SER A 187 2.96 -6.07 4.62
N THR A 188 2.35 -7.17 5.05
CA THR A 188 2.90 -8.10 6.04
C THR A 188 2.86 -9.52 5.50
N ARG A 189 3.86 -10.34 5.83
CA ARG A 189 3.96 -11.70 5.32
C ARG A 189 3.02 -12.64 6.07
N LEU A 190 2.17 -13.36 5.34
CA LEU A 190 1.35 -14.42 5.91
C LEU A 190 2.19 -15.69 6.10
N PRO A 191 1.82 -16.55 7.07
CA PRO A 191 2.14 -17.97 7.03
C PRO A 191 1.92 -18.55 5.64
N GLY A 192 2.96 -19.15 5.06
CA GLY A 192 2.95 -19.67 3.68
C GLY A 192 3.42 -18.68 2.60
N GLY A 193 3.83 -17.46 2.96
CA GLY A 193 4.58 -16.53 2.10
C GLY A 193 3.76 -15.51 1.32
N ALA A 194 2.44 -15.70 1.19
CA ALA A 194 1.57 -14.69 0.58
C ALA A 194 1.58 -13.37 1.38
N ALA A 195 1.31 -12.25 0.72
CA ALA A 195 1.16 -10.96 1.40
C ALA A 195 -0.26 -10.79 1.95
N GLN A 196 -0.37 -10.11 3.09
CA GLN A 196 -1.56 -9.37 3.48
C GLN A 196 -1.23 -7.89 3.30
N VAL A 197 -2.08 -7.14 2.60
CA VAL A 197 -1.89 -5.74 2.26
C VAL A 197 -3.13 -4.96 2.66
N GLN A 198 -3.02 -4.10 3.68
CA GLN A 198 -4.16 -3.36 4.20
C GLN A 198 -3.83 -1.88 4.39
N PRO A 199 -4.81 -0.97 4.23
CA PRO A 199 -4.61 0.42 4.55
C PRO A 199 -4.30 0.60 6.04
N VAL A 200 -3.41 1.53 6.34
CA VAL A 200 -3.06 1.97 7.69
C VAL A 200 -2.88 3.48 7.74
N TRP A 201 -3.10 4.04 8.92
CA TRP A 201 -2.62 5.36 9.29
C TRP A 201 -1.18 5.24 9.77
N CYS A 202 -0.37 6.25 9.49
CA CYS A 202 1.01 6.31 9.95
C CYS A 202 1.42 7.72 10.39
N LEU A 203 2.45 7.79 11.24
CA LEU A 203 3.15 9.01 11.59
C LEU A 203 4.66 8.79 11.42
N PRO A 204 5.42 9.82 11.03
CA PRO A 204 6.87 9.74 11.08
C PRO A 204 7.37 9.96 12.52
N ASP A 205 8.47 9.29 12.87
CA ASP A 205 9.25 9.54 14.08
C ASP A 205 10.74 9.55 13.71
N GLY A 206 11.28 10.75 13.44
CA GLY A 206 12.59 10.89 12.83
C GLY A 206 12.64 10.28 11.42
N ASN A 207 13.42 9.22 11.24
CA ASN A 207 13.47 8.45 9.99
C ASN A 207 12.56 7.20 10.02
N ASP A 208 12.06 6.81 11.19
CA ASP A 208 11.13 5.69 11.31
C ASP A 208 9.72 6.11 10.90
N VAL A 209 8.90 5.12 10.54
CA VAL A 209 7.46 5.31 10.37
C VAL A 209 6.72 4.42 11.36
N LEU A 210 5.82 5.03 12.13
CA LEU A 210 5.02 4.39 13.16
C LEU A 210 3.61 4.13 12.65
N VAL A 211 3.15 2.91 12.86
CA VAL A 211 1.76 2.47 12.59
C VAL A 211 1.18 1.93 13.89
N ASN A 212 -0.14 2.03 14.07
CA ASN A 212 -0.82 1.38 15.20
C ASN A 212 -1.67 0.19 14.75
N THR A 213 -1.62 -0.90 15.50
CA THR A 213 -2.47 -2.08 15.31
C THR A 213 -2.72 -2.75 16.66
N THR A 214 -3.29 -3.94 16.65
CA THR A 214 -3.41 -4.79 17.84
C THR A 214 -2.67 -6.11 17.64
N ARG A 215 -2.29 -6.77 18.76
CA ARG A 215 -1.63 -8.09 18.74
C ARG A 215 -2.53 -9.17 18.12
N GLU A 216 -3.84 -9.04 18.26
CA GLU A 216 -4.84 -10.05 17.87
C GLU A 216 -5.13 -10.04 16.36
N ARG A 217 -5.07 -8.85 15.74
CA ARG A 217 -5.28 -8.69 14.30
C ARG A 217 -4.24 -9.51 13.52
N ARG A 218 -4.62 -9.95 12.31
CA ARG A 218 -3.75 -10.79 11.49
C ARG A 218 -2.40 -10.12 11.21
N LYS A 219 -2.37 -8.80 10.94
CA LYS A 219 -1.11 -8.07 10.75
C LYS A 219 -0.23 -8.05 12.02
N GLY A 220 -0.81 -7.93 13.21
CA GLY A 220 -0.07 -8.02 14.48
C GLY A 220 0.56 -9.39 14.68
N ARG A 221 -0.21 -10.47 14.45
CA ARG A 221 0.31 -11.84 14.50
C ARG A 221 1.38 -12.13 13.44
N ASN A 222 1.22 -11.58 12.24
CA ASN A 222 2.23 -11.70 11.19
C ASN A 222 3.54 -11.04 11.61
N LEU A 223 3.49 -9.81 12.15
CA LEU A 223 4.67 -9.04 12.55
C LEU A 223 5.39 -9.63 13.77
N ALA A 224 4.64 -10.24 14.69
CA ALA A 224 5.22 -10.98 15.80
C ALA A 224 6.00 -12.22 15.35
N ALA A 225 5.55 -12.87 14.26
CA ALA A 225 6.21 -14.05 13.69
C ALA A 225 7.32 -13.70 12.69
N ASP A 226 7.17 -12.58 11.98
CA ASP A 226 8.10 -12.10 10.95
C ASP A 226 8.17 -10.57 11.04
N PRO A 227 9.19 -10.01 11.74
CA PRO A 227 9.29 -8.58 12.05
C PRO A 227 9.80 -7.76 10.85
N ARG A 228 9.14 -7.92 9.70
CA ARG A 228 9.45 -7.22 8.46
C ARG A 228 8.15 -6.72 7.84
N ALA A 229 8.16 -5.46 7.41
CA ALA A 229 7.01 -4.83 6.77
C ALA A 229 7.42 -4.04 5.53
N THR A 230 6.43 -3.73 4.70
CA THR A 230 6.56 -2.77 3.61
C THR A 230 5.40 -1.79 3.68
N LEU A 231 5.69 -0.50 3.66
CA LEU A 231 4.71 0.55 3.43
C LEU A 231 4.84 1.05 2.00
N LEU A 232 3.71 1.29 1.35
CA LEU A 232 3.63 2.07 0.12
C LEU A 232 2.65 3.21 0.34
N VAL A 233 3.12 4.44 0.17
CA VAL A 233 2.27 5.64 0.16
C VAL A 233 2.25 6.20 -1.25
N ILE A 234 1.07 6.51 -1.75
CA ILE A 234 0.86 7.03 -3.11
C ILE A 234 0.29 8.43 -2.96
N ASP A 235 0.84 9.41 -3.68
CA ASP A 235 0.27 10.75 -3.68
C ASP A 235 -1.11 10.71 -4.36
N PRO A 236 -2.18 11.14 -3.68
CA PRO A 236 -3.51 11.18 -4.28
C PRO A 236 -3.60 12.15 -5.47
N ASP A 237 -2.77 13.19 -5.47
CA ASP A 237 -2.80 14.26 -6.48
C ASP A 237 -1.93 13.91 -7.70
N ASP A 238 -0.97 12.99 -7.53
CA ASP A 238 -0.10 12.48 -8.59
C ASP A 238 0.26 11.02 -8.33
N SER A 239 -0.48 10.08 -8.94
CA SER A 239 -0.19 8.64 -8.76
C SER A 239 1.19 8.20 -9.27
N GLY A 240 1.88 9.05 -10.04
CA GLY A 240 3.28 8.86 -10.42
C GLY A 240 4.25 9.09 -9.27
N ARG A 241 3.85 9.87 -8.25
CA ARG A 241 4.62 10.20 -7.06
C ARG A 241 4.28 9.25 -5.90
N TRP A 242 5.24 8.47 -5.44
CA TRP A 242 5.01 7.47 -4.39
C TRP A 242 6.26 7.13 -3.59
N LEU A 243 6.07 6.54 -2.42
CA LEU A 243 7.13 6.15 -1.50
C LEU A 243 6.93 4.71 -1.00
N GLU A 244 7.85 3.82 -1.36
CA GLU A 244 7.95 2.47 -0.80
C GLU A 244 9.03 2.44 0.29
N ILE A 245 8.65 2.03 1.50
CA ILE A 245 9.55 1.82 2.64
C ILE A 245 9.52 0.34 3.00
N ARG A 246 10.64 -0.36 2.79
CA ARG A 246 10.85 -1.73 3.26
C ARG A 246 11.71 -1.67 4.52
N GLY A 247 11.19 -2.19 5.63
CA GLY A 247 11.84 -2.03 6.94
C GLY A 247 11.78 -3.26 7.82
N ASP A 248 12.58 -3.20 8.88
CA ASP A 248 12.46 -4.09 10.04
C ASP A 248 11.50 -3.49 11.06
N VAL A 249 10.84 -4.34 11.84
CA VAL A 249 9.77 -3.92 12.73
C VAL A 249 10.12 -4.19 14.19
N GLU A 250 9.91 -3.17 15.01
CA GLU A 250 9.80 -3.29 16.46
C GLU A 250 8.33 -3.11 16.88
N LEU A 251 7.87 -3.95 17.81
CA LEU A 251 6.53 -3.88 18.39
C LEU A 251 6.62 -3.49 19.86
N THR A 252 5.91 -2.43 20.26
CA THR A 252 5.78 -2.02 21.67
C THR A 252 4.33 -1.69 22.01
N ASP A 253 3.87 -2.06 23.20
CA ASP A 253 2.58 -1.64 23.76
C ASP A 253 2.70 -0.36 24.60
N GLU A 254 3.92 0.04 24.97
CA GLU A 254 4.17 1.29 25.69
C GLU A 254 3.77 2.49 24.82
N GLY A 255 2.87 3.33 25.34
CA GLY A 255 2.39 4.53 24.64
C GLY A 255 1.46 4.24 23.47
N ALA A 256 1.00 2.99 23.28
CA ALA A 256 0.28 2.59 22.08
C ALA A 256 -1.13 3.19 21.97
N GLU A 257 -1.80 3.50 23.08
CA GLU A 257 -3.08 4.20 23.06
C GLU A 257 -2.90 5.69 22.78
N GLU A 258 -1.91 6.33 23.40
CA GLU A 258 -1.57 7.74 23.18
C GLU A 258 -1.16 7.99 21.72
N HIS A 259 -0.37 7.08 21.14
CA HIS A 259 -0.02 7.13 19.74
C HIS A 259 -1.25 6.94 18.83
N LEU A 260 -2.19 6.07 19.21
CA LEU A 260 -3.43 5.87 18.47
C LEU A 260 -4.32 7.11 18.48
N ASP A 261 -4.39 7.82 19.61
CA ASP A 261 -5.13 9.08 19.73
C ASP A 261 -4.48 10.17 18.87
N ARG A 262 -3.14 10.28 18.85
CA ARG A 262 -2.42 11.18 17.91
C ARG A 262 -2.73 10.90 16.45
N LEU A 263 -2.73 9.62 16.05
CA LEU A 263 -3.14 9.22 14.69
C LEU A 263 -4.60 9.63 14.42
N THR A 264 -5.48 9.43 15.40
CA THR A 264 -6.91 9.74 15.25
C THR A 264 -7.14 11.22 15.06
N GLU A 265 -6.47 12.06 15.84
CA GLU A 265 -6.53 13.50 15.72
C GLU A 265 -6.06 13.95 14.34
N GLN A 266 -4.91 13.43 13.87
CA GLN A 266 -4.37 13.80 12.56
C GLN A 266 -5.25 13.36 11.38
N TYR A 267 -5.82 12.16 11.43
CA TYR A 267 -6.57 11.59 10.31
C TYR A 267 -8.06 11.92 10.32
N THR A 268 -8.63 12.28 11.46
CA THR A 268 -10.08 12.47 11.61
C THR A 268 -10.48 13.77 12.31
N GLY A 269 -9.53 14.47 12.94
CA GLY A 269 -9.80 15.62 13.80
C GLY A 269 -10.47 15.27 15.12
N GLN A 270 -10.65 13.98 15.45
CA GLN A 270 -11.21 13.53 16.73
C GLN A 270 -10.10 13.27 17.74
N PRO A 271 -10.28 13.61 19.03
CA PRO A 271 -9.21 13.52 20.02
C PRO A 271 -8.89 12.08 20.45
N HIS A 272 -9.85 11.15 20.35
CA HIS A 272 -9.71 9.79 20.88
C HIS A 272 -10.21 8.74 19.90
N TYR A 273 -9.49 7.64 19.71
CA TYR A 273 -9.96 6.56 18.84
C TYR A 273 -11.17 5.85 19.45
N TYR A 274 -11.03 5.39 20.69
CA TYR A 274 -12.13 4.74 21.41
C TYR A 274 -13.11 5.79 21.94
N GLY A 275 -14.40 5.49 21.79
CA GLY A 275 -15.49 6.38 22.15
C GLY A 275 -15.92 7.33 21.03
N THR A 276 -15.06 7.66 20.06
CA THR A 276 -15.43 8.51 18.91
C THR A 276 -15.47 7.76 17.58
N ILE A 277 -14.38 7.09 17.20
CA ILE A 277 -14.25 6.33 15.94
C ILE A 277 -14.65 4.87 16.15
N TYR A 278 -14.30 4.31 17.30
CA TYR A 278 -14.53 2.90 17.61
C TYR A 278 -15.21 2.75 18.98
N PRO A 279 -16.12 1.77 19.18
CA PRO A 279 -16.84 1.64 20.44
C PRO A 279 -15.92 1.45 21.66
N GLN A 280 -16.18 2.18 22.74
CA GLN A 280 -15.36 2.17 23.96
C GLN A 280 -15.17 0.77 24.55
N GLN A 281 -16.19 -0.09 24.45
CA GLN A 281 -16.18 -1.44 24.99
C GLN A 281 -15.16 -2.36 24.29
N GLN A 282 -14.68 -2.00 23.10
CA GLN A 282 -13.67 -2.76 22.38
C GLN A 282 -12.27 -2.55 22.93
N ARG A 283 -12.02 -1.42 23.63
CA ARG A 283 -10.71 -1.10 24.21
C ARG A 283 -10.16 -2.23 25.10
N VAL A 284 -11.02 -2.84 25.92
CA VAL A 284 -10.62 -3.92 26.85
C VAL A 284 -10.46 -5.29 26.18
N ARG A 285 -10.74 -5.40 24.88
CA ARG A 285 -10.73 -6.67 24.13
C ARG A 285 -9.52 -6.82 23.21
N GLU A 286 -8.71 -5.79 23.06
CA GLU A 286 -7.56 -5.79 22.15
C GLU A 286 -6.35 -5.12 22.79
N THR A 287 -5.17 -5.67 22.51
CA THR A 287 -3.90 -5.14 23.01
C THR A 287 -3.28 -4.27 21.94
N ARG A 288 -3.30 -2.95 22.14
CA ARG A 288 -2.71 -1.99 21.20
C ARG A 288 -1.20 -2.08 21.19
N VAL A 289 -0.63 -1.99 19.99
CA VAL A 289 0.82 -1.95 19.78
C VAL A 289 1.17 -0.94 18.70
N ILE A 290 2.25 -0.22 18.95
CA ILE A 290 2.97 0.57 17.95
C ILE A 290 3.84 -0.40 17.15
N VAL A 291 3.75 -0.30 15.83
CA VAL A 291 4.64 -0.91 14.86
C VAL A 291 5.62 0.18 14.44
N ARG A 292 6.84 0.14 14.97
CA ARG A 292 7.93 1.01 14.52
C ARG A 292 8.63 0.35 13.35
N ILE A 293 8.66 1.01 12.20
CA ILE A 293 9.27 0.50 10.97
C ILE A 293 10.57 1.24 10.74
N HIS A 294 11.69 0.54 10.89
CA HIS A 294 13.04 1.03 10.61
C HIS A 294 13.37 0.84 9.13
N PRO A 295 13.50 1.91 8.32
CA PRO A 295 13.74 1.76 6.89
C PRO A 295 15.07 1.09 6.58
N ARG A 296 15.02 0.00 5.82
CA ARG A 296 16.18 -0.71 5.26
C ARG A 296 16.37 -0.45 3.78
N ARG A 297 15.28 -0.13 3.10
CA ARG A 297 15.28 0.25 1.70
C ARG A 297 14.13 1.19 1.45
N VAL A 298 14.44 2.33 0.88
CA VAL A 298 13.47 3.31 0.39
C VAL A 298 13.57 3.35 -1.12
N ASN A 299 12.43 3.26 -1.79
CA ASN A 299 12.30 3.57 -3.20
C ASN A 299 11.24 4.65 -3.32
N ALA A 300 11.55 5.71 -4.07
CA ALA A 300 10.55 6.63 -4.58
C ALA A 300 10.43 6.42 -6.09
N ASP A 301 9.41 7.01 -6.70
CA ASP A 301 9.36 7.09 -8.15
C ASP A 301 10.66 7.64 -8.73
N ALA A 302 10.99 7.16 -9.93
CA ALA A 302 12.10 7.71 -10.66
C ALA A 302 11.73 9.16 -10.98
N LEU A 303 12.56 10.11 -10.51
CA LEU A 303 12.62 11.48 -11.02
C LEU A 303 12.89 11.42 -12.53
N HIS A 304 11.86 11.12 -13.33
CA HIS A 304 11.87 11.16 -14.79
C HIS A 304 10.79 12.16 -15.23
N ARG A 305 10.78 13.31 -14.56
CA ARG A 305 10.29 14.57 -15.12
C ARG A 305 11.48 15.39 -15.56
#